data_AF-A0A6G1IY14-F1
#
_entry.id   AF-A0A6G1IY14-F1
#
_cell.length_a   1.000
_cell.length_b   1.000
_cell.length_c   1.000
_cell.angle_alpha   90.00
_cell.angle_beta   90.00
_cell.angle_gamma   90.00
#
_symmetry.space_group_name_H-M   'P 1'
#
loop_
_entity.id
_entity.type
_entity.pdbx_description
1 polymer ?
#
loop_
_entity_poly.entity_id
_entity_poly.type
_entity_poly.pdbx_seq_one_letter_code
_entity_poly.pdbx_strand_id
1 'polypeptide(L)'
;MKYTLFSAAALAALAFGAPTKRTHKKGPTDAEILNYALTLEHLEDTFYRQGLTNFTLADFTAAGYDNETYTRIQTVSGDETTHVKFLTDALKAANATPVAECTYAFGITDVKSFLATASVLEGVGVSAYLGTAAAIMEKTYLTAAASILTVESRHSAYIRNKIGQEPFPQPFDNPLSINSVYTLAAQFIVSCPESNPPLPVKAFPTLTATPKDAATPVTTGSSIVLMVDGYKVEGTVYAAFITVTGPVWGELNVIDGDFEVVVPEGVKGQSYVVLTSCKEGAGDDYIVAGPAILEVM
;
A
#
# COMPACT_ATOMS: atom_id res chain seq x y z
N MET A 1 24.54 20.97 58.35
CA MET A 1 24.44 20.79 56.88
C MET A 1 23.01 20.42 56.53
N LYS A 2 22.23 21.38 56.04
CA LYS A 2 20.89 21.16 55.48
C LYS A 2 21.01 21.49 53.99
N TYR A 3 20.79 20.53 53.12
CA TYR A 3 20.83 20.73 51.67
C TYR A 3 19.47 21.21 51.20
N THR A 4 19.43 22.43 50.67
CA THR A 4 18.25 23.04 50.06
C THR A 4 18.23 22.68 48.58
N LEU A 5 17.20 21.92 48.16
CA LEU A 5 16.90 21.62 46.76
C LEU A 5 16.33 22.87 46.07
N PHE A 6 17.00 23.36 45.03
CA PHE A 6 16.41 24.31 44.08
C PHE A 6 15.69 23.54 42.98
N SER A 7 14.36 23.60 42.95
CA SER A 7 13.57 23.20 41.78
C SER A 7 13.42 24.41 40.86
N ALA A 8 13.97 24.33 39.65
CA ALA A 8 13.70 25.28 38.58
C ALA A 8 12.36 24.90 37.91
N ALA A 9 11.33 25.71 38.10
CA ALA A 9 10.07 25.58 37.39
C ALA A 9 10.22 26.17 35.98
N ALA A 10 10.16 25.33 34.95
CA ALA A 10 10.04 25.77 33.56
C ALA A 10 8.57 26.17 33.29
N LEU A 11 8.31 27.46 33.11
CA LEU A 11 7.03 27.92 32.55
C LEU A 11 7.00 27.60 31.05
N ALA A 12 6.22 26.59 30.67
CA ALA A 12 5.83 26.39 29.29
C ALA A 12 4.80 27.45 28.90
N ALA A 13 5.14 28.33 27.96
CA ALA A 13 4.20 29.27 27.37
C ALA A 13 3.23 28.50 26.46
N LEU A 14 1.97 28.40 26.87
CA LEU A 14 0.88 27.90 26.02
C LEU A 14 0.52 28.98 25.00
N ALA A 15 1.05 28.86 23.79
CA ALA A 15 0.55 29.61 22.64
C ALA A 15 -0.80 29.01 22.23
N PHE A 16 -1.90 29.69 22.58
CA PHE A 16 -3.21 29.41 22.01
C PHE A 16 -3.22 29.85 20.54
N GLY A 17 -2.94 28.93 19.62
CA GLY A 17 -3.20 29.13 18.20
C GLY A 17 -4.70 29.33 17.98
N ALA A 18 -5.09 30.45 17.37
CA ALA A 18 -6.46 30.68 16.97
C ALA A 18 -6.91 29.60 15.96
N PRO A 19 -8.14 29.06 16.06
CA PRO A 19 -8.62 28.08 15.11
C PRO A 19 -8.81 28.76 13.75
N THR A 20 -7.86 28.58 12.84
CA THR A 20 -8.11 28.79 11.42
C THR A 20 -9.22 27.83 11.02
N LYS A 21 -10.38 28.33 10.60
CA LYS A 21 -11.37 27.52 9.89
C LYS A 21 -10.71 26.98 8.64
N ARG A 22 -10.11 25.79 8.73
CA ARG A 22 -9.75 24.99 7.57
C ARG A 22 -11.07 24.72 6.86
N THR A 23 -11.24 25.28 5.67
CA THR A 23 -12.20 24.75 4.71
C THR A 23 -11.76 23.31 4.43
N HIS A 24 -12.26 22.35 5.21
CA HIS A 24 -12.06 20.95 4.92
C HIS A 24 -12.66 20.72 3.53
N LYS A 25 -11.80 20.48 2.53
CA LYS A 25 -12.20 19.73 1.33
C LYS A 25 -12.89 18.49 1.90
N LYS A 26 -14.19 18.32 1.66
CA LYS A 26 -14.96 17.23 2.26
C LYS A 26 -14.30 15.94 1.78
N GLY A 27 -13.62 15.23 2.67
CA GLY A 27 -12.97 13.97 2.36
C GLY A 27 -14.01 12.89 2.03
N PRO A 28 -13.56 11.70 1.64
CA PRO A 28 -14.44 10.55 1.44
C PRO A 28 -15.34 10.32 2.66
N THR A 29 -16.58 9.94 2.40
CA THR A 29 -17.49 9.41 3.40
C THR A 29 -17.06 8.01 3.84
N ASP A 30 -17.50 7.57 5.01
CA ASP A 30 -17.21 6.20 5.48
C ASP A 30 -17.71 5.13 4.48
N ALA A 31 -18.87 5.33 3.86
CA ALA A 31 -19.38 4.41 2.84
C ALA A 31 -18.48 4.36 1.60
N GLU A 32 -17.90 5.49 1.18
CA GLU A 32 -16.94 5.52 0.08
C GLU A 32 -15.61 4.84 0.47
N ILE A 33 -15.15 5.02 1.72
CA ILE A 33 -13.94 4.34 2.24
C ILE A 33 -14.17 2.82 2.32
N LEU A 34 -15.33 2.38 2.81
CA LEU A 34 -15.68 0.97 2.89
C LEU A 34 -15.84 0.33 1.50
N ASN A 35 -16.42 1.04 0.53
CA ASN A 35 -16.47 0.55 -0.86
C ASN A 35 -15.09 0.53 -1.52
N TYR A 36 -14.22 1.49 -1.20
CA TYR A 36 -12.82 1.47 -1.61
C TYR A 36 -12.11 0.23 -1.04
N ALA A 37 -12.23 -0.05 0.26
CA ALA A 37 -11.67 -1.25 0.87
C ALA A 37 -12.25 -2.53 0.23
N LEU A 38 -13.57 -2.61 0.08
CA LEU A 38 -14.24 -3.77 -0.55
C LEU A 38 -13.77 -4.01 -1.99
N THR A 39 -13.38 -2.96 -2.72
CA THR A 39 -12.80 -3.11 -4.07
C THR A 39 -11.46 -3.83 -4.04
N LEU A 40 -10.62 -3.54 -3.06
CA LEU A 40 -9.31 -4.18 -2.90
C LEU A 40 -9.46 -5.62 -2.40
N GLU A 41 -10.38 -5.83 -1.46
CA GLU A 41 -10.69 -7.14 -0.89
C GLU A 41 -11.27 -8.09 -1.95
N HIS A 42 -12.09 -7.60 -2.87
CA HIS A 42 -12.51 -8.40 -4.03
C HIS A 42 -11.34 -8.78 -4.94
N LEU A 43 -10.35 -7.90 -5.08
CA LEU A 43 -9.15 -8.18 -5.87
C LEU A 43 -8.31 -9.28 -5.21
N GLU A 44 -8.04 -9.16 -3.91
CA GLU A 44 -7.27 -10.14 -3.12
C GLU A 44 -8.00 -11.49 -3.01
N ASP A 45 -9.29 -11.51 -2.66
CA ASP A 45 -10.11 -12.72 -2.63
C ASP A 45 -10.11 -13.44 -3.99
N THR A 46 -10.28 -12.69 -5.09
CA THR A 46 -10.26 -13.27 -6.43
C THR A 46 -8.88 -13.80 -6.79
N PHE A 47 -7.82 -13.07 -6.44
CA PHE A 47 -6.44 -13.48 -6.66
C PHE A 47 -6.14 -14.83 -5.99
N TYR A 48 -6.49 -14.98 -4.71
CA TYR A 48 -6.25 -16.22 -3.97
C TYR A 48 -7.13 -17.37 -4.46
N ARG A 49 -8.42 -17.14 -4.70
CA ARG A 49 -9.33 -18.18 -5.23
C ARG A 49 -8.88 -18.70 -6.59
N GLN A 50 -8.44 -17.80 -7.48
CA GLN A 50 -7.89 -18.21 -8.79
C GLN A 50 -6.55 -18.94 -8.62
N GLY A 51 -5.67 -18.46 -7.75
CA GLY A 51 -4.41 -19.12 -7.44
C GLY A 51 -4.58 -20.56 -6.96
N LEU A 52 -5.50 -20.79 -6.00
CA LEU A 52 -5.81 -22.12 -5.46
C LEU A 52 -6.61 -23.00 -6.41
N THR A 53 -7.23 -22.42 -7.44
CA THR A 53 -7.83 -23.18 -8.55
C THR A 53 -6.75 -23.62 -9.54
N ASN A 54 -5.75 -22.77 -9.79
CA ASN A 54 -4.71 -22.98 -10.81
C ASN A 54 -3.53 -23.81 -10.30
N PHE A 55 -3.23 -23.76 -9.00
CA PHE A 55 -2.06 -24.42 -8.41
C PHE A 55 -2.46 -25.36 -7.27
N THR A 56 -2.02 -26.59 -7.40
CA THR A 56 -2.23 -27.66 -6.41
C THR A 56 -1.09 -27.70 -5.40
N LEU A 57 -1.27 -28.49 -4.32
CA LEU A 57 -0.18 -28.82 -3.40
C LEU A 57 1.04 -29.41 -4.12
N ALA A 58 0.84 -30.18 -5.19
CA ALA A 58 1.94 -30.76 -5.96
C ALA A 58 2.76 -29.67 -6.68
N ASP A 59 2.10 -28.63 -7.19
CA ASP A 59 2.76 -27.49 -7.84
C ASP A 59 3.56 -26.68 -6.81
N PHE A 60 3.00 -26.46 -5.60
CA PHE A 60 3.71 -25.83 -4.49
C PHE A 60 4.95 -26.63 -4.09
N THR A 61 4.82 -27.95 -3.97
CA THR A 61 5.92 -28.86 -3.65
C THR A 61 7.00 -28.81 -4.74
N ALA A 62 6.61 -28.82 -6.01
CA ALA A 62 7.52 -28.72 -7.15
C ALA A 62 8.25 -27.36 -7.20
N ALA A 63 7.60 -26.28 -6.74
CA ALA A 63 8.19 -24.96 -6.62
C ALA A 63 9.11 -24.80 -5.38
N GLY A 64 9.16 -25.80 -4.50
CA GLY A 64 10.02 -25.84 -3.31
C GLY A 64 9.34 -25.42 -2.01
N TYR A 65 8.01 -25.34 -1.97
CA TYR A 65 7.24 -24.97 -0.79
C TYR A 65 6.64 -26.19 -0.10
N ASP A 66 6.57 -26.15 1.23
CA ASP A 66 6.02 -27.24 2.04
C ASP A 66 4.48 -27.25 2.05
N ASN A 67 3.89 -28.36 2.52
CA ASN A 67 2.44 -28.50 2.68
C ASN A 67 1.85 -27.45 3.65
N GLU A 68 2.64 -27.01 4.64
CA GLU A 68 2.21 -25.95 5.52
C GLU A 68 1.98 -24.65 4.74
N THR A 69 2.88 -24.28 3.83
CA THR A 69 2.73 -23.10 2.97
C THR A 69 1.43 -23.14 2.18
N TYR A 70 1.14 -24.24 1.49
CA TYR A 70 -0.13 -24.39 0.78
C TYR A 70 -1.34 -24.26 1.71
N THR A 71 -1.32 -24.90 2.88
CA THR A 71 -2.41 -24.82 3.88
C THR A 71 -2.62 -23.41 4.42
N ARG A 72 -1.52 -22.65 4.62
CA ARG A 72 -1.62 -21.26 5.06
C ARG A 72 -2.17 -20.35 3.96
N ILE A 73 -1.79 -20.55 2.70
CA ILE A 73 -2.42 -19.84 1.57
C ILE A 73 -3.92 -20.14 1.48
N GLN A 74 -4.36 -21.37 1.75
CA GLN A 74 -5.79 -21.68 1.87
C GLN A 74 -6.47 -20.92 3.03
N THR A 75 -5.75 -20.70 4.13
CA THR A 75 -6.25 -19.90 5.26
C THR A 75 -6.40 -18.44 4.86
N VAL A 76 -5.35 -17.84 4.25
CA VAL A 76 -5.39 -16.46 3.74
C VAL A 76 -6.58 -16.29 2.79
N SER A 77 -6.72 -17.18 1.80
CA SER A 77 -7.87 -17.13 0.88
C SER A 77 -9.24 -17.15 1.58
N GLY A 78 -9.38 -17.89 2.69
CA GLY A 78 -10.61 -17.93 3.46
C GLY A 78 -10.84 -16.68 4.31
N ASP A 79 -9.75 -16.06 4.79
CA ASP A 79 -9.78 -14.79 5.47
C ASP A 79 -10.25 -13.69 4.50
N GLU A 80 -9.67 -13.59 3.30
CA GLU A 80 -10.09 -12.63 2.24
C GLU A 80 -11.58 -12.74 1.90
N THR A 81 -12.07 -13.97 1.67
CA THR A 81 -13.51 -14.20 1.45
C THR A 81 -14.35 -13.67 2.63
N THR A 82 -13.85 -13.83 3.85
CA THR A 82 -14.52 -13.35 5.06
C THR A 82 -14.51 -11.83 5.14
N HIS A 83 -13.44 -11.17 4.71
CA HIS A 83 -13.28 -9.72 4.70
C HIS A 83 -14.24 -9.08 3.68
N VAL A 84 -14.31 -9.62 2.46
CA VAL A 84 -15.30 -9.26 1.43
C VAL A 84 -16.72 -9.33 1.98
N LYS A 85 -17.07 -10.45 2.62
CA LYS A 85 -18.41 -10.64 3.20
C LYS A 85 -18.68 -9.61 4.31
N PHE A 86 -17.71 -9.39 5.19
CA PHE A 86 -17.83 -8.46 6.30
C PHE A 86 -18.11 -7.03 5.82
N LEU A 87 -17.31 -6.53 4.88
CA LEU A 87 -17.49 -5.18 4.33
C LEU A 87 -18.79 -5.05 3.54
N THR A 88 -19.16 -6.07 2.76
CA THR A 88 -20.43 -6.12 2.04
C THR A 88 -21.62 -5.97 3.01
N ASP A 89 -21.59 -6.70 4.13
CA ASP A 89 -22.65 -6.64 5.14
C ASP A 89 -22.66 -5.30 5.87
N ALA A 90 -21.49 -4.73 6.17
CA ALA A 90 -21.35 -3.41 6.79
C ALA A 90 -21.94 -2.30 5.90
N LEU A 91 -21.66 -2.33 4.60
CA LEU A 91 -22.20 -1.38 3.61
C LEU A 91 -23.72 -1.49 3.49
N LYS A 92 -24.26 -2.72 3.42
CA LYS A 92 -25.71 -2.95 3.41
C LYS A 92 -26.37 -2.42 4.69
N ALA A 93 -25.77 -2.69 5.85
CA ALA A 93 -26.28 -2.19 7.14
C ALA A 93 -26.26 -0.65 7.21
N ALA A 94 -25.31 -0.01 6.53
CA ALA A 94 -25.23 1.44 6.37
C ALA A 94 -26.20 2.01 5.31
N ASN A 95 -27.05 1.19 4.69
CA ASN A 95 -27.87 1.53 3.52
C ASN A 95 -27.06 2.07 2.32
N ALA A 96 -25.79 1.66 2.22
CA ALA A 96 -24.94 1.92 1.05
C ALA A 96 -24.99 0.71 0.09
N THR A 97 -24.82 0.97 -1.20
CA THR A 97 -24.67 -0.08 -2.21
C THR A 97 -23.24 -0.60 -2.18
N PRO A 98 -22.99 -1.90 -1.90
CA PRO A 98 -21.66 -2.47 -2.00
C PRO A 98 -21.22 -2.62 -3.46
N VAL A 99 -19.95 -2.36 -3.74
CA VAL A 99 -19.33 -2.73 -5.02
C VAL A 99 -19.36 -4.25 -5.21
N ALA A 100 -19.60 -4.68 -6.45
CA ALA A 100 -19.44 -6.05 -6.87
C ALA A 100 -18.02 -6.32 -7.41
N GLU A 101 -17.61 -7.58 -7.36
CA GLU A 101 -16.33 -8.09 -7.87
C GLU A 101 -16.12 -7.66 -9.33
N CYS A 102 -14.91 -7.17 -9.64
CA CYS A 102 -14.48 -6.83 -11.00
C CYS A 102 -13.91 -8.06 -11.72
N THR A 103 -13.63 -7.93 -13.02
CA THR A 103 -12.80 -8.89 -13.76
C THR A 103 -11.34 -8.47 -13.65
N TYR A 104 -10.47 -9.43 -13.31
CA TYR A 104 -9.05 -9.17 -13.08
C TYR A 104 -8.14 -9.96 -14.01
N ALA A 105 -6.94 -9.44 -14.25
CA ALA A 105 -5.87 -10.12 -14.98
C ALA A 105 -4.55 -9.97 -14.21
N PHE A 106 -4.12 -11.05 -13.55
CA PHE A 106 -2.93 -11.04 -12.68
C PHE A 106 -1.63 -11.47 -13.38
N GLY A 107 -1.72 -12.09 -14.57
CA GLY A 107 -0.53 -12.52 -15.32
C GLY A 107 0.30 -13.63 -14.66
N ILE A 108 -0.30 -14.41 -13.74
CA ILE A 108 0.39 -15.43 -12.95
C ILE A 108 0.51 -16.74 -13.74
N THR A 109 1.73 -17.27 -13.83
CA THR A 109 2.04 -18.48 -14.61
C THR A 109 2.60 -19.62 -13.78
N ASP A 110 3.10 -19.34 -12.57
CA ASP A 110 3.68 -20.34 -11.68
C ASP A 110 3.55 -19.94 -10.20
N VAL A 111 3.78 -20.89 -9.28
CA VAL A 111 3.65 -20.68 -7.84
C VAL A 111 4.59 -19.60 -7.30
N LYS A 112 5.78 -19.41 -7.89
CA LYS A 112 6.71 -18.38 -7.41
C LYS A 112 6.21 -16.98 -7.79
N SER A 113 5.74 -16.80 -9.02
CA SER A 113 5.08 -15.57 -9.46
C SER A 113 3.80 -15.29 -8.68
N PHE A 114 3.05 -16.34 -8.31
CA PHE A 114 1.89 -16.26 -7.43
C PHE A 114 2.28 -15.72 -6.05
N LEU A 115 3.21 -16.36 -5.34
CA LEU A 115 3.60 -15.92 -4.00
C LEU A 115 4.32 -14.56 -3.99
N ALA A 116 5.07 -14.22 -5.04
CA ALA A 116 5.66 -12.90 -5.20
C ALA A 116 4.58 -11.81 -5.35
N THR A 117 3.55 -12.07 -6.16
CA THR A 117 2.42 -11.14 -6.33
C THR A 117 1.58 -11.06 -5.06
N ALA A 118 1.38 -12.19 -4.37
CA ALA A 118 0.72 -12.23 -3.06
C ALA A 118 1.42 -11.30 -2.07
N SER A 119 2.76 -11.40 -1.94
CA SER A 119 3.55 -10.51 -1.07
C SER A 119 3.29 -9.03 -1.37
N VAL A 120 3.22 -8.69 -2.66
CA VAL A 120 2.94 -7.33 -3.13
C VAL A 120 1.54 -6.86 -2.74
N LEU A 121 0.51 -7.65 -3.05
CA LEU A 121 -0.88 -7.29 -2.79
C LEU A 121 -1.12 -7.08 -1.29
N GLU A 122 -0.68 -8.03 -0.46
CA GLU A 122 -0.81 -7.98 1.01
C GLU A 122 -0.15 -6.73 1.61
N GLY A 123 1.05 -6.38 1.14
CA GLY A 123 1.71 -5.14 1.58
C GLY A 123 0.96 -3.89 1.11
N VAL A 124 0.30 -3.93 -0.05
CA VAL A 124 -0.57 -2.85 -0.53
C VAL A 124 -1.86 -2.79 0.29
N GLY A 125 -2.47 -3.92 0.66
CA GLY A 125 -3.61 -4.04 1.57
C GLY A 125 -3.33 -3.39 2.92
N VAL A 126 -2.20 -3.73 3.55
CA VAL A 126 -1.70 -3.06 4.78
C VAL A 126 -1.62 -1.55 4.60
N SER A 127 -1.04 -1.10 3.49
CA SER A 127 -0.85 0.32 3.19
C SER A 127 -2.17 1.06 2.96
N ALA A 128 -3.17 0.37 2.39
CA ALA A 128 -4.50 0.88 2.11
C ALA A 128 -5.32 1.11 3.37
N TYR A 129 -5.34 0.11 4.27
CA TYR A 129 -6.01 0.23 5.56
C TYR A 129 -5.36 1.29 6.45
N LEU A 130 -4.03 1.33 6.51
CA LEU A 130 -3.31 2.38 7.25
C LEU A 130 -3.59 3.78 6.70
N GLY A 131 -3.54 3.95 5.38
CA GLY A 131 -3.74 5.25 4.73
C GLY A 131 -5.15 5.83 4.87
N THR A 132 -6.16 4.97 5.06
CA THR A 132 -7.55 5.40 5.25
C THR A 132 -7.98 5.49 6.71
N ALA A 133 -7.22 4.94 7.65
CA ALA A 133 -7.58 4.88 9.07
C ALA A 133 -7.96 6.25 9.67
N ALA A 134 -7.21 7.31 9.34
CA ALA A 134 -7.48 8.66 9.84
C ALA A 134 -8.72 9.33 9.21
N ALA A 135 -9.19 8.82 8.07
CA ALA A 135 -10.35 9.35 7.35
C ALA A 135 -11.68 8.72 7.81
N ILE A 136 -11.64 7.56 8.47
CA ILE A 136 -12.84 6.88 8.98
C ILE A 136 -13.44 7.66 10.17
N MET A 137 -14.67 8.14 10.00
CA MET A 137 -15.37 8.94 11.00
C MET A 137 -15.98 8.06 12.10
N GLU A 138 -16.71 7.01 11.71
CA GLU A 138 -17.39 6.07 12.60
C GLU A 138 -16.40 5.15 13.33
N LYS A 139 -16.49 5.12 14.66
CA LYS A 139 -15.50 4.41 15.51
C LYS A 139 -15.63 2.90 15.41
N THR A 140 -16.84 2.42 15.17
CA THR A 140 -17.06 1.00 14.92
C THR A 140 -16.40 0.55 13.61
N TYR A 141 -16.48 1.37 12.55
CA TYR A 141 -15.78 1.07 11.29
C TYR A 141 -14.27 1.16 11.43
N LEU A 142 -13.76 2.15 12.17
CA LEU A 142 -12.33 2.26 12.42
C LEU A 142 -11.81 1.02 13.18
N THR A 143 -12.54 0.55 14.18
CA THR A 143 -12.15 -0.67 14.93
C THR A 143 -12.17 -1.91 14.04
N ALA A 144 -13.18 -2.02 13.17
CA ALA A 144 -13.28 -3.13 12.22
C ALA A 144 -12.13 -3.11 11.19
N ALA A 145 -11.87 -1.96 10.58
CA ALA A 145 -10.76 -1.75 9.65
C ALA A 145 -9.41 -2.04 10.31
N ALA A 146 -9.21 -1.62 11.57
CA ALA A 146 -8.01 -1.95 12.33
C ALA A 146 -7.88 -3.45 12.61
N SER A 147 -8.99 -4.17 12.81
CA SER A 147 -8.97 -5.62 12.98
C SER A 147 -8.46 -6.31 11.71
N ILE A 148 -8.99 -5.92 10.55
CA ILE A 148 -8.57 -6.43 9.24
C ILE A 148 -7.09 -6.12 9.01
N LEU A 149 -6.67 -4.85 9.17
CA LEU A 149 -5.28 -4.44 9.03
C LEU A 149 -4.29 -5.35 9.79
N THR A 150 -4.61 -5.76 11.02
CA THR A 150 -3.70 -6.65 11.77
C THR A 150 -3.60 -8.07 11.19
N VAL A 151 -4.62 -8.52 10.47
CA VAL A 151 -4.65 -9.81 9.77
C VAL A 151 -3.84 -9.71 8.48
N GLU A 152 -4.07 -8.68 7.65
CA GLU A 152 -3.26 -8.32 6.47
C GLU A 152 -1.76 -8.30 6.80
N SER A 153 -1.38 -7.62 7.90
CA SER A 153 0.03 -7.56 8.31
C SER A 153 0.62 -8.93 8.63
N ARG A 154 -0.18 -9.88 9.15
CA ARG A 154 0.28 -11.25 9.45
C ARG A 154 0.37 -12.09 8.19
N HIS A 155 -0.56 -11.94 7.26
CA HIS A 155 -0.52 -12.56 5.95
C HIS A 155 0.72 -12.10 5.18
N SER A 156 0.91 -10.78 5.06
CA SER A 156 2.10 -10.17 4.46
C SER A 156 3.40 -10.70 5.10
N ALA A 157 3.54 -10.63 6.43
CA ALA A 157 4.75 -11.12 7.10
C ALA A 157 5.01 -12.61 6.85
N TYR A 158 3.97 -13.44 6.84
CA TYR A 158 4.09 -14.87 6.56
C TYR A 158 4.59 -15.12 5.12
N ILE A 159 3.95 -14.49 4.13
CA ILE A 159 4.27 -14.69 2.72
C ILE A 159 5.68 -14.19 2.42
N ARG A 160 6.03 -12.99 2.91
CA ARG A 160 7.38 -12.42 2.82
C ARG A 160 8.43 -13.41 3.33
N ASN A 161 8.24 -13.96 4.53
CA ASN A 161 9.14 -14.97 5.08
C ASN A 161 9.28 -16.19 4.17
N LYS A 162 8.17 -16.69 3.62
CA LYS A 162 8.17 -17.87 2.76
C LYS A 162 8.87 -17.66 1.43
N ILE A 163 8.87 -16.45 0.90
CA ILE A 163 9.59 -16.12 -0.35
C ILE A 163 11.02 -15.60 -0.13
N GLY A 164 11.53 -15.66 1.10
CA GLY A 164 12.89 -15.24 1.44
C GLY A 164 13.08 -13.74 1.62
N GLN A 165 11.98 -12.99 1.75
CA GLN A 165 12.00 -11.58 2.16
C GLN A 165 11.97 -11.46 3.69
N GLU A 166 12.38 -10.31 4.21
CA GLU A 166 12.30 -10.03 5.64
C GLU A 166 10.82 -9.83 6.05
N PRO A 167 10.27 -10.64 6.98
CA PRO A 167 8.89 -10.52 7.45
C PRO A 167 8.57 -9.20 8.17
N PHE A 168 9.54 -8.56 8.81
CA PHE A 168 9.36 -7.30 9.55
C PHE A 168 10.51 -6.32 9.27
N PRO A 169 10.59 -5.81 8.03
CA PRO A 169 11.78 -5.10 7.53
C PRO A 169 11.99 -3.72 8.16
N GLN A 170 10.95 -3.13 8.73
CA GLN A 170 10.95 -1.80 9.33
C GLN A 170 9.96 -1.72 10.51
N PRO A 171 10.16 -0.79 11.45
CA PRO A 171 9.30 -0.66 12.63
C PRO A 171 7.93 -0.02 12.33
N PHE A 172 7.73 0.54 11.14
CA PHE A 172 6.49 1.18 10.71
C PHE A 172 6.20 0.86 9.25
N ASP A 173 4.97 0.45 8.95
CA ASP A 173 4.49 0.32 7.57
C ASP A 173 4.19 1.68 6.95
N ASN A 174 4.16 1.70 5.61
CA ASN A 174 4.05 2.93 4.81
C ASN A 174 2.59 3.16 4.37
N PRO A 175 1.85 4.13 4.96
CA PRO A 175 0.48 4.42 4.54
C PRO A 175 0.46 5.04 3.14
N LEU A 176 -0.45 4.57 2.28
CA LEU A 176 -0.68 5.13 0.95
C LEU A 176 -2.04 5.81 0.87
N SER A 177 -2.12 6.90 0.09
CA SER A 177 -3.42 7.51 -0.22
C SER A 177 -4.29 6.58 -1.06
N ILE A 178 -5.61 6.78 -1.02
CA ILE A 178 -6.56 6.01 -1.85
C ILE A 178 -6.22 6.08 -3.35
N ASN A 179 -5.65 7.19 -3.81
CA ASN A 179 -5.23 7.37 -5.20
C ASN A 179 -3.97 6.56 -5.50
N SER A 180 -3.00 6.55 -4.59
CA SER A 180 -1.77 5.77 -4.71
C SER A 180 -2.08 4.27 -4.75
N VAL A 181 -2.90 3.78 -3.82
CA VAL A 181 -3.31 2.38 -3.80
C VAL A 181 -4.14 2.01 -5.03
N TYR A 182 -5.11 2.85 -5.41
CA TYR A 182 -5.92 2.57 -6.60
C TYR A 182 -5.06 2.54 -7.87
N THR A 183 -4.00 3.36 -7.95
CA THR A 183 -3.03 3.28 -9.06
C THR A 183 -2.36 1.91 -9.12
N LEU A 184 -1.98 1.34 -7.97
CA LEU A 184 -1.39 0.00 -7.87
C LEU A 184 -2.40 -1.13 -8.09
N ALA A 185 -3.66 -0.94 -7.73
CA ALA A 185 -4.70 -1.95 -7.95
C ALA A 185 -5.20 -1.96 -9.41
N ALA A 186 -5.33 -0.79 -10.03
CA ALA A 186 -5.94 -0.61 -11.35
C ALA A 186 -5.24 -1.39 -12.46
N GLN A 187 -3.93 -1.63 -12.35
CA GLN A 187 -3.17 -2.46 -13.29
C GLN A 187 -3.68 -3.92 -13.38
N PHE A 188 -4.38 -4.42 -12.36
CA PHE A 188 -4.98 -5.76 -12.38
C PHE A 188 -6.45 -5.76 -12.79
N ILE A 189 -7.10 -4.59 -12.86
CA ILE A 189 -8.54 -4.47 -13.12
C ILE A 189 -8.79 -4.34 -14.63
N VAL A 190 -9.45 -5.33 -15.22
CA VAL A 190 -9.83 -5.32 -16.64
C VAL A 190 -11.13 -4.54 -16.85
N SER A 191 -12.14 -4.82 -16.01
CA SER A 191 -13.45 -4.16 -16.07
C SER A 191 -14.22 -4.39 -14.78
N CYS A 192 -15.05 -3.44 -14.37
CA CYS A 192 -15.96 -3.59 -13.23
C CYS A 192 -17.43 -3.48 -13.70
N PRO A 193 -18.39 -4.09 -12.98
CA PRO A 193 -19.81 -3.91 -13.27
C PRO A 193 -20.22 -2.42 -13.29
N GLU A 194 -20.96 -2.00 -14.31
CA GLU A 194 -21.44 -0.60 -14.45
C GLU A 194 -22.37 -0.18 -13.30
N SER A 195 -22.94 -1.15 -12.58
CA SER A 195 -23.75 -0.91 -11.38
C SER A 195 -22.93 -0.52 -10.14
N ASN A 196 -21.61 -0.65 -10.18
CA ASN A 196 -20.77 -0.30 -9.03
C ASN A 196 -20.85 1.22 -8.78
N PRO A 197 -21.00 1.64 -7.50
CA PRO A 197 -20.92 3.05 -7.17
C PRO A 197 -19.54 3.62 -7.54
N PRO A 198 -19.46 4.91 -7.92
CA PRO A 198 -18.18 5.55 -8.19
C PRO A 198 -17.32 5.58 -6.92
N LEU A 199 -16.03 5.32 -7.09
CA LEU A 199 -15.03 5.44 -6.01
C LEU A 199 -14.42 6.85 -6.04
N PRO A 200 -14.07 7.44 -4.88
CA PRO A 200 -13.47 8.77 -4.79
C PRO A 200 -11.96 8.74 -5.11
N VAL A 201 -11.57 8.00 -6.14
CA VAL A 201 -10.18 7.74 -6.51
C VAL A 201 -9.84 8.32 -7.87
N LYS A 202 -8.57 8.61 -8.07
CA LYS A 202 -7.97 9.07 -9.31
C LYS A 202 -6.62 8.39 -9.44
N ALA A 203 -6.51 7.46 -10.38
CA ALA A 203 -5.23 6.84 -10.69
C ALA A 203 -4.24 7.89 -11.21
N PHE A 204 -2.99 7.77 -10.78
CA PHE A 204 -1.87 8.53 -11.31
C PHE A 204 -1.29 7.82 -12.55
N PRO A 205 -0.48 8.52 -13.37
CA PRO A 205 0.36 7.86 -14.35
C PRO A 205 1.22 6.76 -13.71
N THR A 206 1.29 5.60 -14.35
CA THR A 206 2.01 4.44 -13.84
C THR A 206 3.51 4.72 -13.78
N LEU A 207 4.11 4.42 -12.63
CA LEU A 207 5.55 4.46 -12.43
C LEU A 207 6.03 3.03 -12.17
N THR A 208 7.09 2.63 -12.85
CA THR A 208 7.79 1.36 -12.58
C THR A 208 9.17 1.65 -12.01
N ALA A 209 9.65 0.77 -11.13
CA ALA A 209 10.99 0.84 -10.56
C ALA A 209 11.74 -0.44 -10.88
N THR A 210 12.95 -0.33 -11.44
CA THR A 210 13.81 -1.48 -11.73
C THR A 210 15.21 -1.24 -11.16
N PRO A 211 15.90 -2.28 -10.65
CA PRO A 211 17.30 -2.16 -10.27
C PRO A 211 18.13 -1.75 -11.48
N LYS A 212 19.05 -0.79 -11.32
CA LYS A 212 20.01 -0.45 -12.38
C LYS A 212 20.95 -1.62 -12.70
N ASP A 213 21.29 -2.41 -11.68
CA ASP A 213 21.96 -3.69 -11.82
C ASP A 213 21.00 -4.82 -11.40
N ALA A 214 20.45 -5.51 -12.39
CA ALA A 214 19.51 -6.62 -12.18
C ALA A 214 20.13 -7.85 -11.50
N ALA A 215 21.45 -7.94 -11.41
CA ALA A 215 22.13 -9.05 -10.74
C ALA A 215 22.19 -8.89 -9.21
N THR A 216 21.94 -7.68 -8.70
CA THR A 216 22.02 -7.37 -7.27
C THR A 216 20.65 -7.05 -6.69
N PRO A 217 20.29 -7.66 -5.55
CA PRO A 217 19.13 -7.22 -4.79
C PRO A 217 19.21 -5.74 -4.41
N VAL A 218 18.07 -5.06 -4.38
CA VAL A 218 18.03 -3.64 -4.01
C VAL A 218 18.20 -3.49 -2.50
N THR A 219 19.13 -2.63 -2.12
CA THR A 219 19.45 -2.27 -0.73
C THR A 219 19.58 -0.76 -0.62
N THR A 220 19.63 -0.22 0.60
CA THR A 220 19.99 1.20 0.81
C THR A 220 21.28 1.56 0.05
N GLY A 221 21.26 2.67 -0.69
CA GLY A 221 22.38 3.12 -1.52
C GLY A 221 22.41 2.53 -2.94
N SER A 222 21.54 1.58 -3.26
CA SER A 222 21.40 1.07 -4.63
C SER A 222 20.77 2.12 -5.55
N SER A 223 21.22 2.18 -6.81
CA SER A 223 20.55 2.96 -7.85
C SER A 223 19.43 2.15 -8.50
N ILE A 224 18.25 2.75 -8.62
CA ILE A 224 17.11 2.21 -9.35
C ILE A 224 16.70 3.17 -10.47
N VAL A 225 16.19 2.61 -11.56
CA VAL A 225 15.61 3.36 -12.68
C VAL A 225 14.10 3.43 -12.50
N LEU A 226 13.55 4.62 -12.62
CA LEU A 226 12.13 4.90 -12.59
C LEU A 226 11.66 5.28 -14.00
N MET A 227 10.69 4.52 -14.52
CA MET A 227 10.13 4.74 -15.86
C MET A 227 8.64 5.06 -15.73
N VAL A 228 8.20 6.11 -16.44
CA VAL A 228 6.79 6.51 -16.50
C VAL A 228 6.20 6.01 -17.82
N ASP A 229 5.15 5.19 -17.73
CA ASP A 229 4.56 4.59 -18.92
C ASP A 229 3.65 5.59 -19.67
N GLY A 230 3.77 5.62 -21.00
CA GLY A 230 2.90 6.38 -21.90
C GLY A 230 2.88 7.91 -21.71
N TYR A 231 3.75 8.47 -20.87
CA TYR A 231 3.70 9.88 -20.48
C TYR A 231 5.10 10.47 -20.25
N LYS A 232 5.37 11.63 -20.86
CA LYS A 232 6.59 12.40 -20.61
C LYS A 232 6.37 13.34 -19.44
N VAL A 233 7.17 13.19 -18.39
CA VAL A 233 7.19 14.11 -17.26
C VAL A 233 7.90 15.40 -17.65
N GLU A 234 7.23 16.54 -17.48
CA GLU A 234 7.79 17.86 -17.72
C GLU A 234 8.02 18.62 -16.41
N GLY A 235 8.98 19.55 -16.42
CA GLY A 235 9.32 20.38 -15.26
C GLY A 235 10.25 19.68 -14.26
N THR A 236 10.47 20.35 -13.14
CA THR A 236 11.30 19.82 -12.06
C THR A 236 10.50 18.82 -11.24
N VAL A 237 11.07 17.63 -11.04
CA VAL A 237 10.47 16.58 -10.21
C VAL A 237 11.47 16.06 -9.18
N TYR A 238 10.91 15.42 -8.15
CA TYR A 238 11.64 14.85 -7.04
C TYR A 238 11.14 13.42 -6.81
N ALA A 239 12.01 12.53 -6.35
CA ALA A 239 11.62 11.19 -5.91
C ALA A 239 11.40 11.18 -4.40
N ALA A 240 10.17 10.86 -4.00
CA ALA A 240 9.78 10.73 -2.60
C ALA A 240 9.46 9.27 -2.30
N PHE A 241 10.18 8.69 -1.35
CA PHE A 241 9.84 7.42 -0.73
C PHE A 241 8.81 7.67 0.37
N ILE A 242 7.64 7.05 0.26
CA ILE A 242 6.53 7.29 1.18
C ILE A 242 6.79 6.57 2.50
N THR A 243 6.74 7.31 3.62
CA THR A 243 6.79 6.75 4.97
C THR A 243 5.79 7.44 5.90
N VAL A 244 5.44 6.79 7.02
CA VAL A 244 4.46 7.33 7.98
C VAL A 244 4.94 8.62 8.68
N THR A 245 6.26 8.82 8.81
CA THR A 245 6.83 10.01 9.45
C THR A 245 7.06 11.17 8.48
N GLY A 246 6.73 10.97 7.20
CA GLY A 246 6.94 11.92 6.11
C GLY A 246 7.78 11.31 4.97
N PRO A 247 7.77 11.93 3.78
CA PRO A 247 8.55 11.41 2.66
C PRO A 247 10.05 11.46 2.94
N VAL A 248 10.76 10.38 2.60
CA VAL A 248 12.22 10.34 2.56
C VAL A 248 12.64 10.61 1.11
N TRP A 249 13.49 11.60 0.90
CA TRP A 249 13.84 12.07 -0.43
C TRP A 249 15.04 11.30 -1.00
N GLY A 250 14.88 10.75 -2.21
CA GLY A 250 15.99 10.17 -2.96
C GLY A 250 16.66 11.21 -3.86
N GLU A 251 17.97 11.07 -4.07
CA GLU A 251 18.70 11.88 -5.05
C GLU A 251 18.32 11.45 -6.46
N LEU A 252 17.57 12.30 -7.16
CA LEU A 252 17.03 12.03 -8.50
C LEU A 252 17.92 12.63 -9.59
N ASN A 253 18.30 11.82 -10.56
CA ASN A 253 18.97 12.21 -11.79
C ASN A 253 18.08 11.91 -12.99
N VAL A 254 18.07 12.79 -13.99
CA VAL A 254 17.34 12.53 -15.25
C VAL A 254 18.28 11.79 -16.20
N ILE A 255 17.82 10.67 -16.75
CA ILE A 255 18.60 9.83 -17.68
C ILE A 255 17.76 9.48 -18.90
N ASP A 256 18.17 9.90 -20.11
CA ASP A 256 17.56 9.51 -21.40
C ASP A 256 16.00 9.45 -21.46
N GLY A 257 15.31 10.34 -20.74
CA GLY A 257 13.83 10.40 -20.71
C GLY A 257 13.19 9.68 -19.50
N ASP A 258 13.97 8.90 -18.77
CA ASP A 258 13.65 8.26 -17.50
C ASP A 258 14.34 8.97 -16.32
N PHE A 259 14.26 8.36 -15.13
CA PHE A 259 14.89 8.87 -13.93
C PHE A 259 15.71 7.79 -13.23
N GLU A 260 16.86 8.17 -12.66
CA GLU A 260 17.65 7.33 -11.78
C GLU A 260 17.57 7.91 -10.37
N VAL A 261 17.26 7.08 -9.37
CA VAL A 261 17.25 7.49 -7.97
C VAL A 261 18.06 6.52 -7.11
N VAL A 262 18.79 7.08 -6.15
CA VAL A 262 19.46 6.29 -5.10
C VAL A 262 18.48 6.01 -3.96
N VAL A 263 18.33 4.75 -3.57
CA VAL A 263 17.50 4.36 -2.42
C VAL A 263 18.07 4.95 -1.13
N PRO A 264 17.35 5.82 -0.41
CA PRO A 264 17.88 6.51 0.76
C PRO A 264 17.90 5.61 2.00
N GLU A 265 18.60 6.06 3.05
CA GLU A 265 18.57 5.42 4.36
C GLU A 265 17.15 5.48 4.96
N GLY A 266 16.77 4.43 5.71
CA GLY A 266 15.46 4.34 6.35
C GLY A 266 14.35 3.77 5.48
N VAL A 267 14.63 3.40 4.23
CA VAL A 267 13.70 2.69 3.33
C VAL A 267 14.05 1.20 3.33
N LYS A 268 13.09 0.35 3.71
CA LYS A 268 13.25 -1.11 3.82
C LYS A 268 11.96 -1.86 3.50
N GLY A 269 12.09 -3.12 3.08
CA GLY A 269 10.96 -3.98 2.73
C GLY A 269 10.22 -3.51 1.50
N GLN A 270 8.92 -3.83 1.45
CA GLN A 270 8.02 -3.27 0.44
C GLN A 270 7.86 -1.76 0.66
N SER A 271 8.45 -1.01 -0.26
CA SER A 271 8.54 0.45 -0.22
C SER A 271 7.96 1.06 -1.48
N TYR A 272 7.52 2.31 -1.36
CA TYR A 272 6.82 3.02 -2.42
C TYR A 272 7.54 4.30 -2.75
N VAL A 273 7.87 4.50 -4.03
CA VAL A 273 8.46 5.74 -4.52
C VAL A 273 7.49 6.41 -5.50
N VAL A 274 7.30 7.72 -5.33
CA VAL A 274 6.53 8.55 -6.27
C VAL A 274 7.44 9.60 -6.89
N LEU A 275 7.12 10.01 -8.11
CA LEU A 275 7.61 11.27 -8.64
C LEU A 275 6.63 12.38 -8.24
N THR A 276 7.16 13.48 -7.68
CA THR A 276 6.37 14.63 -7.22
C THR A 276 6.93 15.94 -7.77
N SER A 277 6.04 16.89 -8.04
CA SER A 277 6.37 18.26 -8.45
C SER A 277 6.77 19.18 -7.29
N CYS A 278 6.68 18.71 -6.04
CA CYS A 278 6.94 19.51 -4.84
C CYS A 278 8.02 18.86 -3.96
N LYS A 279 9.09 19.58 -3.63
CA LYS A 279 10.20 19.10 -2.78
C LYS A 279 9.83 18.99 -1.29
N GLU A 280 8.68 19.53 -0.91
CA GLU A 280 8.20 19.55 0.46
C GLU A 280 6.95 18.68 0.67
N GLY A 281 6.45 18.05 -0.41
CA GLY A 281 5.18 17.32 -0.36
C GLY A 281 5.09 16.17 -1.37
N ALA A 282 4.61 15.04 -0.88
CA ALA A 282 4.29 13.85 -1.68
C ALA A 282 2.80 13.47 -1.55
N GLY A 283 1.93 14.48 -1.32
CA GLY A 283 0.48 14.30 -1.33
C GLY A 283 -0.09 14.28 -2.74
N ASP A 284 -1.32 13.81 -2.89
CA ASP A 284 -2.00 13.58 -4.18
C ASP A 284 -2.01 14.78 -5.13
N ASP A 285 -2.06 16.01 -4.60
CA ASP A 285 -2.05 17.22 -5.41
C ASP A 285 -0.68 17.49 -6.08
N TYR A 286 0.40 16.82 -5.64
CA TYR A 286 1.76 17.00 -6.13
C TYR A 286 2.33 15.80 -6.90
N ILE A 287 1.79 14.60 -6.66
CA ILE A 287 2.23 13.37 -7.33
C ILE A 287 2.01 13.52 -8.84
N VAL A 288 3.09 13.34 -9.60
CA VAL A 288 3.05 13.35 -11.07
C VAL A 288 2.99 11.94 -11.66
N ALA A 289 3.54 10.94 -10.95
CA ALA A 289 3.48 9.53 -11.32
C ALA A 289 3.76 8.63 -10.12
N GLY A 290 3.17 7.44 -10.14
CA GLY A 290 3.39 6.37 -9.18
C GLY A 290 2.24 6.15 -8.18
N PRO A 291 2.47 5.42 -7.09
CA PRO A 291 3.77 4.89 -6.67
C PRO A 291 4.29 3.76 -7.56
N ALA A 292 5.62 3.62 -7.63
CA ALA A 292 6.27 2.36 -7.99
C ALA A 292 6.58 1.57 -6.71
N ILE A 293 6.49 0.24 -6.80
CA ILE A 293 6.78 -0.69 -5.70
C ILE A 293 8.23 -1.17 -5.81
N LEU A 294 8.91 -1.27 -4.67
CA LEU A 294 10.27 -1.76 -4.54
C LEU A 294 10.37 -2.68 -3.34
N GLU A 295 11.06 -3.82 -3.47
CA GLU A 295 11.51 -4.61 -2.32
C GLU A 295 12.95 -4.22 -1.98
N VAL A 296 13.17 -3.67 -0.78
CA VAL A 296 14.50 -3.26 -0.28
C VAL A 296 14.95 -4.17 0.86
N MET A 297 16.10 -4.83 0.69
CA MET A 297 16.65 -5.76 1.68
C MET A 297 17.55 -5.08 2.71
#